data_AF-A0A4Y2T8R2-F1
#
_entry.id   AF-A0A4Y2T8R2-F1
#
_cell.length_a   1.000
_cell.length_b   1.000
_cell.length_c   1.000
_cell.angle_alpha   90.00
_cell.angle_beta   90.00
_cell.angle_gamma   90.00
#
_symmetry.space_group_name_H-M   'P 1'
#
loop_
_entity.id
_entity.type
_entity.pdbx_description
1 polymer ?
#
loop_
_entity_poly.entity_id
_entity_poly.type
_entity_poly.pdbx_seq_one_letter_code
_entity_poly.pdbx_strand_id
1 'polypeptide(L)'
;MKALLVLDNAPSHPSEEELKDGNIQAVFLSLNVAALIQPMDQGMIESVKRRYRRKFLTALSEEDDKNTSVNYLLKQINIKDVVYMIDESWSELPESTLVK
;
A
#
# COMPACT_ATOMS: atom_id res chain seq x y z
N MET A 1 9.59 18.03 -22.25
CA MET A 1 8.92 17.17 -21.24
C MET A 1 9.56 15.80 -21.29
N LYS A 2 10.17 15.35 -20.20
CA LYS A 2 10.87 14.05 -20.08
C LYS A 2 10.10 13.07 -19.21
N ALA A 3 9.44 13.56 -18.17
CA ALA A 3 8.55 12.78 -17.31
C ALA A 3 7.50 13.69 -16.66
N LEU A 4 6.43 13.07 -16.17
CA LEU A 4 5.38 13.69 -15.38
C LEU A 4 5.32 13.00 -14.01
N LEU A 5 5.47 13.77 -12.94
CA LEU A 5 5.27 13.31 -11.57
C LEU A 5 3.79 13.51 -11.21
N VAL A 6 3.05 12.42 -11.06
CA VAL A 6 1.62 12.45 -10.74
C VAL A 6 1.44 12.16 -9.25
N LEU A 7 0.83 13.09 -8.51
CA LEU A 7 0.64 13.01 -7.06
C LEU A 7 -0.84 13.11 -6.68
N ASP A 8 -1.19 12.61 -5.50
CA ASP A 8 -2.46 12.90 -4.86
C ASP A 8 -2.46 14.32 -4.29
N ASN A 9 -3.64 14.91 -4.08
CA ASN A 9 -3.76 16.29 -3.59
C ASN A 9 -3.61 16.40 -2.06
N ALA A 10 -2.67 15.66 -1.47
CA ALA A 10 -2.42 15.73 -0.03
C ALA A 10 -1.80 17.08 0.35
N PRO A 11 -2.27 17.74 1.43
CA PRO A 11 -1.83 19.08 1.82
C PRO A 11 -0.37 19.16 2.30
N SER A 12 0.27 18.01 2.51
CA SER A 12 1.69 17.91 2.90
C SER A 12 2.64 18.04 1.71
N HIS A 13 2.15 17.97 0.47
CA HIS A 13 3.00 18.06 -0.71
C HIS A 13 3.41 19.51 -1.00
N PRO A 14 4.66 19.76 -1.45
CA PRO A 14 5.07 21.06 -1.98
C PRO A 14 4.28 21.44 -3.24
N SER A 15 4.39 22.70 -3.67
CA SER A 15 3.74 23.18 -4.90
C SER A 15 4.31 22.51 -6.18
N GLU A 16 3.56 22.55 -7.28
CA GLU A 16 4.02 22.03 -8.57
C GLU A 16 5.30 22.75 -9.06
N GLU A 17 5.45 24.04 -8.77
CA GLU A 17 6.67 24.79 -9.10
C GLU A 17 7.89 24.31 -8.31
N GLU A 18 7.73 23.98 -7.03
CA GLU A 18 8.82 23.46 -6.18
C GLU A 18 9.25 22.05 -6.59
N LEU A 19 8.32 21.25 -7.11
CA LEU A 19 8.57 19.88 -7.56
C LEU A 19 9.12 19.80 -8.99
N LYS A 20 9.17 20.91 -9.71
CA LYS A 20 9.63 20.96 -11.09
C LYS A 20 11.15 20.90 -11.16
N ASP A 21 11.69 19.90 -11.86
CA ASP A 21 13.13 19.77 -12.10
C ASP A 21 13.43 19.58 -13.59
N GLY A 22 14.04 20.60 -14.19
CA GLY A 22 14.39 20.62 -15.61
C GLY A 22 13.20 20.34 -16.53
N ASN A 23 13.17 19.14 -17.10
CA ASN A 23 12.13 18.67 -18.03
C ASN A 23 11.06 17.78 -17.36
N ILE A 24 11.09 17.64 -16.03
CA ILE A 24 10.11 16.92 -15.21
C ILE A 24 9.09 17.94 -14.70
N GLN A 25 7.80 17.64 -14.87
CA GLN A 25 6.69 18.46 -14.37
C GLN A 25 5.91 17.67 -13.33
N ALA A 26 5.34 18.35 -12.34
CA ALA A 26 4.44 17.76 -11.36
C ALA A 26 2.97 18.12 -11.70
N VAL A 27 2.05 17.19 -11.45
CA VAL A 27 0.61 17.39 -11.59
C VAL A 27 -0.11 16.70 -10.44
N PHE A 28 -1.06 17.43 -9.83
CA PHE A 28 -1.93 16.90 -8.78
C PHE A 28 -3.24 16.32 -9.34
N LEU A 29 -3.61 15.12 -8.88
CA LEU A 29 -4.92 14.51 -9.16
C LEU A 29 -6.01 15.18 -8.33
N SER A 30 -7.22 15.31 -8.88
CA SER A 30 -8.35 15.87 -8.14
C SER A 30 -8.76 14.98 -6.96
N LEU A 31 -9.10 15.63 -5.84
CA LEU A 31 -9.41 14.99 -4.54
C LEU A 31 -10.35 13.78 -4.63
N ASN A 32 -11.38 13.86 -5.46
CA ASN A 32 -12.44 12.84 -5.51
C ASN A 32 -12.08 11.62 -6.36
N VAL A 33 -10.98 11.65 -7.11
CA VAL A 33 -10.63 10.60 -8.07
C VAL A 33 -9.19 10.09 -7.90
N ALA A 34 -8.43 10.67 -6.96
CA ALA A 34 -7.05 10.28 -6.67
C ALA A 34 -6.93 8.77 -6.43
N ALA A 35 -7.68 8.17 -5.50
CA ALA A 35 -7.58 6.72 -5.25
C ALA A 35 -7.99 5.83 -6.44
N LEU A 36 -8.81 6.35 -7.36
CA LEU A 36 -9.25 5.60 -8.55
C LEU A 36 -8.28 5.76 -9.73
N ILE A 37 -7.50 6.83 -9.78
CA ILE A 37 -6.63 7.11 -10.94
C ILE A 37 -5.16 6.98 -10.56
N GLN A 38 -4.81 7.15 -9.28
CA GLN A 38 -3.43 7.14 -8.82
C GLN A 38 -2.85 5.73 -8.96
N PRO A 39 -1.82 5.56 -9.81
CA PRO A 39 -1.25 4.24 -10.08
C PRO A 39 -0.67 3.58 -8.83
N MET A 40 -0.17 4.36 -7.88
CA MET A 40 0.38 3.85 -6.63
C MET A 40 -0.70 3.20 -5.76
N ASP A 41 -1.88 3.81 -5.66
CA ASP A 41 -3.01 3.29 -4.90
C ASP A 41 -3.56 2.00 -5.53
N GLN A 42 -3.76 1.99 -6.85
CA GLN A 42 -4.33 0.84 -7.56
C GLN A 42 -3.35 -0.31 -7.78
N GLY A 43 -2.07 -0.02 -7.93
CA GLY A 43 -1.04 -1.02 -8.19
C GLY A 43 -0.45 -1.55 -6.91
N MET A 44 0.53 -0.80 -6.40
CA MET A 44 1.40 -1.25 -5.30
C MET A 44 0.61 -1.39 -3.99
N ILE A 45 -0.13 -0.35 -3.59
CA ILE A 45 -0.81 -0.33 -2.28
C ILE A 45 -1.91 -1.39 -2.20
N GLU A 46 -2.74 -1.55 -3.26
CA GLU A 46 -3.72 -2.64 -3.32
C GLU A 46 -3.04 -4.00 -3.20
N SER A 47 -1.97 -4.22 -3.96
CA SER A 47 -1.27 -5.50 -4.01
C SER A 47 -0.64 -5.89 -2.67
N VAL A 48 -0.08 -4.92 -1.94
CA VAL A 48 0.45 -5.11 -0.57
C VAL A 48 -0.69 -5.40 0.39
N LYS A 49 -1.75 -4.57 0.38
CA LYS A 49 -2.92 -4.75 1.27
C LYS A 49 -3.55 -6.12 1.09
N ARG A 50 -3.67 -6.61 -0.15
CA ARG A 50 -4.25 -7.91 -0.45
C ARG A 50 -3.41 -9.06 0.13
N ARG A 51 -2.09 -9.01 -0.05
CA ARG A 51 -1.16 -10.02 0.50
C ARG A 51 -1.13 -9.99 2.02
N TYR A 52 -1.05 -8.81 2.61
CA TYR A 52 -1.10 -8.61 4.06
C TYR A 52 -2.37 -9.21 4.66
N ARG A 53 -3.54 -8.89 4.09
CA ARG A 53 -4.82 -9.44 4.56
C ARG A 53 -4.87 -10.96 4.48
N ARG A 54 -4.32 -11.56 3.41
CA ARG A 54 -4.24 -13.01 3.28
C ARG A 54 -3.39 -13.61 4.39
N LYS A 55 -2.17 -13.10 4.62
CA LYS A 55 -1.27 -13.55 5.69
C LYS A 55 -1.92 -13.42 7.07
N PHE A 56 -2.53 -12.26 7.33
CA PHE A 56 -3.23 -11.98 8.59
C PHE A 56 -4.38 -12.98 8.83
N LEU A 57 -5.22 -13.24 7.83
CA LEU A 57 -6.31 -14.21 7.95
C LEU A 57 -5.80 -15.65 8.10
N THR A 58 -4.71 -16.01 7.43
CA THR A 58 -4.04 -17.31 7.59
C THR A 58 -3.53 -17.49 9.02
N ALA A 59 -2.85 -16.50 9.59
CA ALA A 59 -2.38 -16.54 10.97
C ALA A 59 -3.54 -16.70 11.98
N LEU A 60 -4.72 -16.12 11.68
CA LEU A 60 -5.92 -16.31 12.50
C LEU A 60 -6.61 -17.67 12.31
N SER A 61 -6.28 -18.41 11.25
CA SER A 61 -6.92 -19.70 10.92
C SER A 61 -6.07 -20.92 11.32
N GLU A 62 -4.77 -20.75 11.55
CA GLU A 62 -3.85 -21.86 11.85
C GLU A 62 -3.93 -22.37 13.31
N GLU A 63 -4.72 -21.72 14.18
CA GLU A 63 -5.00 -22.17 15.57
C GLU A 63 -6.32 -22.97 15.73
N ASP A 64 -6.81 -23.58 14.64
CA ASP A 64 -8.13 -24.24 14.60
C ASP A 64 -8.22 -25.56 15.41
N ASP A 65 -7.09 -26.07 15.93
CA ASP A 65 -7.08 -27.28 16.76
C ASP A 65 -7.67 -27.06 18.18
N LYS A 66 -8.05 -25.83 18.53
CA LYS A 66 -8.48 -25.44 19.90
C LYS A 66 -9.84 -24.76 20.01
N ASN A 67 -10.62 -24.62 18.93
CA ASN A 67 -11.88 -23.86 18.92
C ASN A 67 -11.71 -22.46 19.55
N THR A 68 -10.57 -21.84 19.25
CA THR A 68 -10.13 -20.59 19.88
C THR A 68 -10.87 -19.41 19.25
N SER A 69 -11.42 -18.52 20.08
CA SER A 69 -12.10 -17.32 19.57
C SER A 69 -11.14 -16.40 18.80
N VAL A 70 -11.57 -15.86 17.67
CA VAL A 70 -10.83 -14.84 16.89
C VAL A 70 -10.38 -13.66 17.77
N ASN A 71 -11.19 -13.27 18.76
CA ASN A 71 -10.81 -12.20 19.70
C ASN A 71 -9.59 -12.54 20.56
N TYR A 72 -9.38 -13.81 20.88
CA TYR A 72 -8.20 -14.26 21.61
C TYR A 72 -6.96 -14.20 20.71
N LEU A 73 -7.06 -14.72 19.48
CA LEU A 73 -5.97 -14.71 18.51
C LEU A 73 -5.53 -13.29 18.15
N LEU A 74 -6.47 -12.37 17.95
CA LEU A 74 -6.19 -10.97 17.72
C LEU A 74 -5.40 -10.31 18.85
N LYS A 75 -5.54 -10.78 20.09
CA LYS A 75 -4.76 -10.27 21.23
C LYS A 75 -3.32 -10.81 21.27
N GLN A 76 -3.04 -11.92 20.56
CA GLN A 76 -1.70 -12.47 20.46
C GLN A 76 -0.87 -11.76 19.39
N ILE A 77 -1.51 -11.27 18.32
CA ILE A 77 -0.84 -10.52 17.27
C ILE A 77 -0.46 -9.13 17.79
N ASN A 78 0.84 -8.84 17.78
CA ASN A 78 1.37 -7.55 18.19
C ASN A 78 1.87 -6.72 16.99
N ILE A 79 2.31 -5.49 17.26
CA ILE A 79 2.78 -4.56 16.22
C ILE A 79 3.99 -5.10 15.42
N LYS A 80 4.89 -5.86 16.06
CA LYS A 80 6.07 -6.44 15.41
C LYS A 80 5.64 -7.48 14.37
N ASP A 81 4.66 -8.32 14.71
CA ASP A 81 4.12 -9.31 13.77
C ASP A 81 3.48 -8.62 12.56
N VAL A 82 2.71 -7.56 12.79
CA VAL A 82 2.09 -6.76 11.72
C VAL A 82 3.16 -6.13 10.81
N VAL A 83 4.24 -5.58 11.38
CA VAL A 83 5.34 -5.00 10.61
C VAL A 83 6.01 -6.04 9.73
N TYR A 84 6.29 -7.24 10.24
CA TYR A 84 6.84 -8.32 9.41
C TYR A 84 5.87 -8.79 8.33
N MET A 85 4.57 -8.91 8.63
CA MET A 85 3.58 -9.27 7.62
C MET A 85 3.54 -8.25 6.47
N ILE A 86 3.72 -6.96 6.76
CA ILE A 86 3.79 -5.90 5.74
C ILE A 86 5.08 -6.03 4.93
N ASP A 87 6.23 -6.21 5.59
CA ASP A 87 7.53 -6.38 4.95
C ASP A 87 7.57 -7.58 3.99
N GLU A 88 7.06 -8.72 4.43
CA GLU A 88 6.90 -9.90 3.58
C GLU A 88 5.94 -9.64 2.42
N SER A 89 4.80 -8.98 2.67
CA SER A 89 3.82 -8.66 1.64
C SER A 89 4.38 -7.74 0.55
N TRP A 90 5.29 -6.84 0.93
CA TRP A 90 6.03 -5.98 0.00
C TRP A 90 7.07 -6.78 -0.79
N SER A 91 7.83 -7.63 -0.11
CA SER A 91 8.89 -8.45 -0.72
C SER A 91 8.36 -9.49 -1.71
N GLU A 92 7.10 -9.91 -1.56
CA GLU A 92 6.40 -10.84 -2.46
C GLU A 92 5.71 -10.16 -3.66
N LEU A 93 5.90 -8.86 -3.86
CA LEU A 93 5.38 -8.17 -5.03
C LEU A 93 6.14 -8.61 -6.29
N PRO A 94 5.46 -9.08 -7.34
CA PRO A 94 6.10 -9.36 -8.61
C PRO A 94 6.52 -8.05 -9.27
N GLU A 95 7.61 -8.08 -10.04
CA GLU A 95 8.09 -6.91 -10.80
C GLU A 95 7.01 -6.35 -11.74
N SER A 96 6.09 -7.20 -12.22
CA SER A 96 4.95 -6.79 -13.03
C SER A 96 3.98 -5.83 -12.32
N THR A 97 4.04 -5.71 -10.99
CA THR A 97 3.22 -4.73 -10.25
C THR A 97 3.72 -3.29 -10.44
N LEU A 98 4.99 -3.10 -10.83
CA LEU A 98 5.60 -1.79 -11.10
C LEU A 98 5.43 -1.31 -12.55
N VAL A 99 4.96 -2.19 -13.45
CA VAL A 99 4.96 -1.93 -14.89
C VAL A 99 3.55 -2.02 -15.45
N LYS A 100 3.05 -0.92 -16.01
CA LYS A 100 1.98 -0.91 -17.01
C LYS A 100 2.36 0.02 -18.15
#